data_AF-A0A367AKL3-F1
#
_entry.id   AF-A0A367AKL3-F1
#
_cell.length_a   1.000
_cell.length_b   1.000
_cell.length_c   1.000
_cell.angle_alpha   90.00
_cell.angle_beta   90.00
_cell.angle_gamma   90.00
#
_symmetry.space_group_name_H-M   'P 1'
#
loop_
_entity.id
_entity.type
_entity.pdbx_description
1 polymer ?
#
loop_
_entity_poly.entity_id
_entity_poly.type
_entity_poly.pdbx_seq_one_letter_code
_entity_poly.pdbx_strand_id
1 'polypeptide(L)' 'MNCAHCGTGHQRGRYCIGCGKLMPPSPLPPRRVRLAPRPTFETTDDMTQPVLRFDVRPRRPMVPARVPADAG' A
#
# COMPACT_ATOMS: atom_id res chain seq x y z
N MET A 1 16.05 1.41 -18.88
CA MET A 1 15.50 1.92 -20.18
C MET A 1 15.21 3.41 -20.03
N ASN A 2 15.10 4.16 -21.13
CA ASN A 2 14.74 5.59 -21.09
C ASN A 2 13.25 5.76 -21.44
N CYS A 3 12.60 6.81 -20.94
CA CYS A 3 11.22 7.11 -21.27
C CYS A 3 11.10 7.78 -22.64
N ALA A 4 10.28 7.21 -23.54
CA ALA A 4 10.02 7.79 -24.86
C ALA A 4 9.20 9.11 -24.82
N HIS A 5 8.55 9.42 -23.69
CA HIS A 5 7.72 10.62 -23.57
C HIS A 5 8.44 11.84 -22.99
N CYS A 6 9.30 11.64 -21.99
CA CYS A 6 9.97 12.73 -21.27
C CYS A 6 11.49 12.58 -21.22
N GLY A 7 12.05 11.54 -21.83
CA GLY A 7 13.50 11.33 -21.91
C GLY A 7 14.18 10.85 -20.62
N THR A 8 13.48 10.81 -19.48
CA THR A 8 14.06 10.40 -18.20
C THR A 8 14.68 9.00 -18.29
N GLY A 9 15.96 8.89 -17.92
CA GLY A 9 16.75 7.68 -18.03
C GLY A 9 16.64 6.71 -16.84
N HIS A 10 17.34 5.58 -16.93
CA HIS A 10 17.48 4.57 -15.86
C HIS A 10 16.15 4.04 -15.28
N GLN A 11 15.09 4.06 -16.08
CA GLN A 11 13.77 3.61 -15.65
C GLN A 11 13.74 2.10 -15.38
N ARG A 12 13.10 1.75 -14.25
CA ARG A 12 12.83 0.38 -13.81
C ARG A 12 11.39 0.31 -13.28
N GLY A 13 10.55 -0.53 -13.88
CA GLY A 13 9.16 -0.72 -13.47
C GLY A 13 8.16 -0.47 -14.59
N ARG A 14 6.87 -0.49 -14.25
CA ARG A 14 5.76 -0.33 -15.21
C ARG A 14 5.46 1.11 -15.58
N TYR A 15 5.87 2.09 -14.77
CA TYR A 15 5.56 3.50 -14.97
C TYR A 15 6.83 4.35 -14.94
N CYS A 16 6.84 5.42 -15.73
CA CYS A 16 7.92 6.39 -15.75
C CYS A 16 7.90 7.22 -14.45
N ILE A 17 9.02 7.30 -13.73
CA ILE A 17 9.11 8.13 -12.51
C ILE A 17 9.03 9.64 -12.79
N GLY A 18 9.29 10.07 -14.02
CA GLY A 18 9.30 11.49 -14.40
C GLY A 18 7.94 12.02 -14.85
N CYS A 19 7.20 11.25 -15.64
CA CYS A 19 5.93 11.70 -16.24
C CYS A 19 4.73 10.79 -15.94
N GLY A 20 4.90 9.72 -15.16
CA GLY A 20 3.84 8.81 -14.74
C GLY A 20 3.27 7.89 -15.83
N LYS A 21 3.68 8.06 -17.09
CA LYS A 21 3.16 7.24 -18.20
C LYS A 21 3.62 5.79 -18.11
N LEU A 22 2.78 4.90 -18.62
CA LEU A 22 3.08 3.47 -18.73
C LEU A 22 4.32 3.27 -19.62
N MET A 23 5.27 2.50 -19.13
CA MET A 23 6.48 2.13 -19.83
C MET A 23 6.29 0.82 -20.58
N PRO A 24 6.96 0.64 -21.74
CA PRO A 24 6.96 -0.64 -22.43
C PRO A 24 7.44 -1.76 -21.50
N PRO A 25 6.94 -2.99 -21.67
CA PRO A 25 7.39 -4.13 -20.89
C PRO A 25 8.90 -4.34 -21.06
N SER A 26 9.59 -4.67 -19.96
CA SER A 26 11.02 -4.94 -20.04
C SER A 26 11.28 -6.21 -20.86
N PRO A 27 12.32 -6.24 -21.72
CA PRO A 27 12.71 -7.46 -22.45
C PRO A 27 13.35 -8.51 -21.53
N LEU A 28 13.71 -8.11 -20.31
CA LEU A 28 14.19 -9.03 -19.29
C LEU A 28 13.07 -9.98 -18.89
N PRO A 29 13.37 -11.28 -18.67
CA PRO A 29 12.37 -12.22 -18.19
C PRO A 29 11.80 -11.70 -16.86
N PRO A 30 10.50 -11.91 -16.60
CA PRO A 30 9.91 -11.54 -15.33
C PRO A 30 10.74 -12.20 -14.21
N ARG A 31 11.19 -11.38 -13.26
CA ARG A 31 11.89 -11.92 -12.08
C ARG A 31 10.95 -12.92 -11.42
N ARG A 32 11.42 -14.15 -11.25
CA ARG A 32 10.70 -15.15 -10.47
C ARG A 32 10.44 -14.54 -9.10
N VAL A 33 9.18 -14.38 -8.74
CA VAL A 33 8.80 -14.08 -7.36
C VAL A 33 9.36 -15.24 -6.55
N ARG A 34 10.38 -14.97 -5.73
CA ARG A 34 10.79 -15.92 -4.71
C ARG A 34 9.67 -15.94 -3.70
N LEU A 35 8.72 -16.87 -3.90
CA LEU A 35 7.82 -17.23 -2.83
C LEU A 35 8.71 -17.62 -1.64
N ALA A 36 8.37 -17.10 -0.46
CA ALA A 36 9.05 -17.52 0.75
C ALA A 36 9.05 -19.06 0.79
N PRO A 37 10.16 -19.70 1.23
CA PRO A 37 10.18 -21.14 1.41
C PRO A 37 8.94 -21.56 2.19
N ARG A 38 8.25 -22.60 1.71
CA ARG A 38 7.15 -23.18 2.49
C ARG A 38 7.74 -23.66 3.82
N PRO A 39 7.07 -23.42 4.95
CA PRO A 39 7.49 -23.99 6.23
C PRO A 39 7.57 -25.52 6.10
N THR A 40 8.52 -26.14 6.79
CA THR A 40 8.73 -27.60 6.78
C THR A 40 7.69 -28.37 7.59
N PHE A 41 6.78 -27.65 8.26
CA PHE A 41 5.70 -28.20 9.06
C PHE A 41 4.35 -27.79 8.47
N GLU A 42 3.34 -28.64 8.65
CA GLU A 42 1.97 -28.27 8.35
C GLU A 42 1.51 -27.21 9.35
N THR A 43 1.14 -26.03 8.86
CA THR A 43 0.57 -24.98 9.69
C THR A 43 -0.87 -25.36 10.04
N THR A 44 -1.09 -25.83 11.26
CA THR A 44 -2.43 -26.08 11.79
C THR A 44 -3.03 -24.78 12.33
N ASP A 45 -4.35 -24.74 12.47
CA ASP A 45 -5.08 -23.55 12.94
C ASP A 45 -4.58 -23.07 14.32
N ASP A 46 -4.23 -24.00 15.20
CA ASP A 46 -3.65 -23.75 16.53
C ASP A 46 -2.28 -23.04 16.51
N MET A 47 -1.55 -23.13 15.39
CA MET A 47 -0.25 -22.46 15.22
C MET A 47 -0.39 -21.04 14.68
N THR A 48 -1.62 -20.60 14.40
CA THR A 48 -1.92 -19.24 13.96
C THR A 48 -2.40 -18.39 15.11
N GLN A 49 -2.06 -17.11 15.09
CA GLN A 49 -2.52 -16.19 16.11
C GLN A 49 -4.03 -15.95 15.93
N PRO A 50 -4.85 -16.05 17.00
CA PRO A 50 -6.28 -15.84 16.88
C PRO A 50 -6.57 -14.39 16.43
N VAL A 51 -7.41 -14.24 15.42
CA VAL A 51 -7.86 -12.93 14.96
C VAL A 51 -8.85 -12.35 15.98
N LEU A 52 -8.37 -11.45 16.85
CA LEU A 52 -9.22 -10.72 17.78
C LEU A 52 -10.12 -9.76 17.00
N ARG A 53 -11.42 -10.05 16.96
CA ARG A 53 -12.44 -9.16 16.41
C ARG A 53 -12.95 -8.26 17.52
N PHE A 54 -12.42 -7.04 17.58
CA PHE A 54 -12.94 -6.02 18.48
C PHE A 54 -14.19 -5.39 17.86
N ASP A 55 -15.30 -5.39 18.60
CA ASP A 55 -16.48 -4.58 18.27
C ASP A 55 -16.19 -3.10 18.53
N VAL A 56 -15.37 -2.51 17.67
CA VAL A 56 -15.03 -1.08 17.74
C VAL A 56 -16.26 -0.30 17.28
N ARG A 57 -17.05 0.18 18.23
CA ARG A 57 -18.09 1.18 17.98
C ARG A 57 -17.41 2.55 17.83
N PRO A 58 -17.41 3.16 16.63
CA PRO A 58 -16.82 4.48 16.46
C PRO A 58 -17.52 5.46 17.39
N ARG A 59 -16.75 6.10 18.27
CA ARG A 59 -17.28 7.14 19.16
C ARG A 59 -17.65 8.34 18.28
N ARG A 60 -18.87 8.86 18.43
CA ARG A 60 -19.26 10.10 17.72
C ARG A 60 -18.33 11.23 18.15
N PRO A 61 -17.81 12.04 17.20
CA PRO A 61 -17.07 13.24 17.54
C PRO A 61 -17.93 14.15 18.42
N MET A 62 -17.44 14.47 19.61
CA MET A 62 -18.08 15.48 20.46
C MET A 62 -17.67 16.85 19.91
N VAL A 63 -18.61 17.56 19.31
CA VAL A 63 -18.40 18.96 18.88
C VAL A 63 -18.61 19.83 20.13
N PRO A 64 -17.59 20.57 20.61
CA PRO A 64 -17.79 21.53 21.68
C PRO A 64 -18.82 22.57 21.23
N ALA A 65 -19.85 22.79 22.05
CA ALA A 65 -20.77 23.88 21.81
C ALA A 65 -19.97 25.19 21.78
N ARG A 66 -20.10 25.95 20.69
CA ARG A 66 -19.58 27.31 20.63
C ARG A 66 -20.32 28.13 21.67
N VAL A 67 -19.62 28.54 22.72
CA VAL A 67 -20.10 29.55 23.66
C VAL A 67 -20.21 30.86 22.86
N PRO A 68 -21.38 31.50 22.76
CA PRO A 68 -21.46 32.82 22.16
C PRO A 68 -20.64 33.79 23.01
N ALA A 69 -19.69 34.48 22.38
CA ALA A 69 -19.03 35.62 22.99
C ALA A 69 -20.08 36.73 23.08
N ASP A 70 -20.58 36.98 24.30
CA ASP A 70 -21.41 38.14 24.57
C ASP A 70 -20.65 39.40 24.14
N ALA A 71 -21.28 40.16 23.25
CA ALA A 71 -20.87 41.50 22.87
C ALA A 71 -21.10 42.43 24.07
N GLY A 72 -20.17 43.36 24.28
CA GLY A 72 -20.14 44.29 25.41
C GLY A 72 -21.23 45.35 25.42
#